data_AF-A0A194WRQ0-F1
#
_entry.id   AF-A0A194WRQ0-F1
#
_cell.length_a   1.000
_cell.length_b   1.000
_cell.length_c   1.000
_cell.angle_alpha   90.00
_cell.angle_beta   90.00
_cell.angle_gamma   90.00
#
_symmetry.space_group_name_H-M   'P 1'
#
loop_
_entity.id
_entity.type
_entity.pdbx_description
1 polymer ?
#
loop_
_entity_poly.entity_id
_entity_poly.type
_entity_poly.pdbx_seq_one_letter_code
_entity_poly.pdbx_strand_id
1 'polypeptide(L)'
;MDNQTDLTHDDNIGREQISSTSLPHDWRSHPFIFLTQACHAGDFETVRYILTEIREGPDLDDIKNSFSTDLLWACTTGYPDILTCLLEHGAPITNCATYAASIEDADTAIRIYDILFEHGLNLADYPGIVQYLENEKVLEYLLSNGADPNGLDDYHNVPLNICDTESTIKLLVDYGTDLSLAPLLHDFVCFPNHTYSEESCEFLLSVGVDINAPAVYAGHAPPGSKLYQDAAGRLVDGGTALHFLVRGFGRKGRPDVDPIPRMKWLLEHGANVDIKDDCGLTPLDYATEPAMIELLKSYQV
;
A
#
# COMPACT_ATOMS: atom_id res chain seq x y z
N MET A 1 19.63 -22.62 -9.28
CA MET A 1 20.36 -22.04 -8.14
C MET A 1 19.66 -20.74 -7.86
N ASP A 2 18.60 -20.81 -7.08
CA ASP A 2 17.91 -19.69 -6.46
C ASP A 2 17.19 -20.30 -5.26
N ASN A 3 17.65 -19.93 -4.07
CA ASN A 3 17.09 -20.35 -2.79
C ASN A 3 15.94 -19.40 -2.46
N GLN A 4 14.72 -19.76 -2.85
CA GLN A 4 13.54 -19.39 -2.08
C GLN A 4 13.52 -20.31 -0.86
N THR A 5 14.03 -19.83 0.28
CA THR A 5 13.74 -20.48 1.56
C THR A 5 12.33 -20.09 1.97
N ASP A 6 11.42 -20.96 1.54
CA ASP A 6 10.13 -21.26 2.12
C ASP A 6 10.16 -21.17 3.66
N LEU A 7 9.50 -20.15 4.22
CA LEU A 7 9.34 -19.96 5.67
C LEU A 7 8.08 -20.68 6.21
N THR A 8 7.57 -21.68 5.49
CA THR A 8 6.44 -22.49 5.95
C THR A 8 6.88 -23.89 6.37
N HIS A 9 7.70 -24.03 7.42
CA HIS A 9 7.89 -25.34 8.07
C HIS A 9 8.06 -25.22 9.58
N ASP A 10 7.08 -25.82 10.27
CA ASP A 10 7.07 -26.31 11.66
C ASP A 10 7.30 -25.30 12.80
N ASP A 11 6.19 -24.77 13.33
CA ASP A 11 6.09 -24.36 14.73
C ASP A 11 4.79 -24.87 15.36
N ASN A 12 4.74 -26.19 15.55
CA ASN A 12 3.82 -26.84 16.50
C ASN A 12 4.60 -27.22 17.77
N ILE A 13 5.40 -26.28 18.28
CA ILE A 13 6.03 -26.39 19.59
C ILE A 13 5.07 -25.81 20.62
N GLY A 14 4.42 -26.71 21.37
CA GLY A 14 3.91 -26.52 22.74
C GLY A 14 3.28 -25.17 23.09
N ARG A 15 1.94 -25.13 23.13
CA ARG A 15 1.12 -24.12 23.82
C ARG A 15 1.26 -24.19 25.34
N GLU A 16 2.47 -24.09 25.89
CA GLU A 16 2.66 -23.86 27.33
C GLU A 16 2.69 -22.36 27.58
N GLN A 17 1.68 -21.84 28.29
CA GLN A 17 1.68 -20.45 28.77
C GLN A 17 2.83 -20.25 29.75
N ILE A 18 3.85 -19.50 29.35
CA ILE A 18 4.98 -19.13 30.21
C ILE A 18 4.58 -17.92 31.07
N SER A 19 4.00 -18.19 32.23
CA SER A 19 3.80 -17.22 33.31
C SER A 19 5.08 -16.91 34.09
N SER A 20 5.09 -15.81 34.85
CA SER A 20 6.22 -15.43 35.73
C SER A 20 6.59 -16.54 36.75
N THR A 21 5.66 -17.46 37.04
CA THR A 21 5.88 -18.65 37.89
C THR A 21 6.35 -19.90 37.13
N SER A 22 6.49 -19.83 35.81
CA SER A 22 6.89 -20.94 34.92
C SER A 22 8.11 -20.63 34.06
N LEU A 23 8.75 -19.47 34.26
CA LEU A 23 10.08 -19.20 33.70
C LEU A 23 11.10 -20.25 34.17
N PRO A 24 11.89 -20.86 33.27
CA PRO A 24 12.94 -21.80 33.64
C PRO A 24 13.97 -21.17 34.58
N HIS A 25 14.56 -21.97 35.47
CA HIS A 25 15.53 -21.48 36.47
C HIS A 25 16.71 -20.69 35.87
N ASP A 26 17.08 -20.97 34.62
CA ASP A 26 18.19 -20.39 33.88
C ASP A 26 17.80 -19.23 32.95
N TRP A 27 16.54 -18.76 32.99
CA TRP A 27 16.02 -17.74 32.06
C TRP A 27 16.87 -16.47 31.99
N ARG A 28 17.49 -16.07 33.11
CA ARG A 28 18.40 -14.91 33.21
C ARG A 28 19.66 -15.03 32.34
N SER A 29 20.00 -16.24 31.89
CA SER A 29 21.12 -16.47 30.97
C SER A 29 20.74 -16.15 29.52
N HIS A 30 19.45 -16.18 29.19
CA HIS A 30 18.91 -15.93 27.84
C HIS A 30 17.64 -15.07 27.88
N PRO A 31 17.65 -13.91 28.55
CA PRO A 31 16.43 -13.21 28.92
C PRO A 31 15.60 -12.74 27.72
N PHE A 32 16.24 -12.42 26.60
CA PHE A 32 15.57 -12.00 25.37
C PHE A 32 14.73 -13.10 24.72
N ILE A 33 15.18 -14.37 24.76
CA ILE A 33 14.42 -15.48 24.20
C ILE A 33 13.08 -15.63 24.95
N PHE A 34 13.13 -15.56 26.27
CA PHE A 34 11.94 -15.67 27.11
C PHE A 34 11.05 -14.43 27.01
N LEU A 35 11.63 -13.24 26.83
CA LEU A 35 10.87 -12.02 26.56
C LEU A 35 10.08 -12.16 25.25
N THR A 36 10.71 -12.61 24.17
CA THR A 36 10.07 -12.80 22.87
C THR A 36 8.95 -13.82 22.93
N GLN A 37 9.17 -14.94 23.63
CA GLN A 37 8.13 -15.95 23.85
C GLN A 37 6.94 -15.37 24.64
N ALA A 38 7.19 -14.60 25.70
CA ALA A 38 6.14 -13.98 26.49
C ALA A 38 5.36 -12.92 25.68
N CYS A 39 6.04 -12.13 24.84
CA CYS A 39 5.40 -11.16 23.95
C CYS A 39 4.51 -11.86 22.92
N HIS A 40 5.02 -12.91 22.27
CA HIS A 40 4.26 -13.71 21.31
C HIS A 40 3.04 -14.38 21.97
N ALA A 41 3.16 -14.84 23.23
CA ALA A 41 2.08 -15.48 23.97
C ALA A 41 1.06 -14.51 24.60
N GLY A 42 1.35 -13.20 24.60
CA GLY A 42 0.51 -12.20 25.26
C GLY A 42 0.59 -12.19 26.78
N ASP A 43 1.66 -12.74 27.37
CA ASP A 43 1.83 -12.80 28.82
C ASP A 43 2.44 -11.50 29.37
N PHE A 44 1.57 -10.51 29.59
CA PHE A 44 1.96 -9.20 30.11
C PHE A 44 2.71 -9.28 31.45
N GLU A 45 2.32 -10.21 32.34
CA GLU A 45 2.93 -10.31 33.67
C GLU A 45 4.38 -10.82 33.58
N THR A 46 4.63 -11.79 32.71
CA THR A 46 5.98 -12.28 32.41
C THR A 46 6.83 -11.21 31.72
N VAL A 47 6.27 -10.52 30.72
CA VAL A 47 6.95 -9.40 30.04
C VAL A 47 7.38 -8.33 31.06
N ARG A 48 6.44 -7.85 31.88
CA ARG A 48 6.71 -6.82 32.88
C ARG A 48 7.77 -7.27 33.88
N TYR A 49 7.71 -8.52 34.33
CA TYR A 49 8.70 -9.07 35.26
C TYR A 49 10.09 -9.12 34.64
N ILE A 50 10.23 -9.67 33.43
CA ILE A 50 11.51 -9.78 32.71
C ILE A 50 12.12 -8.39 32.48
N LEU A 51 11.34 -7.43 31.96
CA LEU A 51 11.83 -6.08 31.68
C LEU A 51 12.28 -5.32 32.94
N THR A 52 11.62 -5.54 34.08
CA THR A 52 12.01 -4.94 35.36
C THR A 52 13.37 -5.47 35.82
N GLU A 53 13.65 -6.76 35.64
CA GLU A 53 14.90 -7.41 36.09
C GLU A 53 16.10 -7.10 35.20
N ILE A 54 15.92 -6.90 33.88
CA ILE A 54 17.01 -6.62 32.93
C ILE A 54 17.56 -5.18 33.08
N ARG A 55 16.84 -4.28 33.74
CA ARG A 55 17.13 -2.83 33.81
C ARG A 55 18.41 -2.44 34.57
N GLU A 56 19.13 -3.38 35.18
CA GLU A 56 20.36 -3.11 35.95
C GLU A 56 21.63 -3.65 35.26
N GLY A 57 22.17 -2.91 34.29
CA GLY A 57 23.44 -3.28 33.65
C GLY A 57 24.09 -2.13 32.86
N PRO A 58 25.41 -2.16 32.59
CA PRO A 58 26.14 -1.08 31.93
C PRO A 58 25.94 -0.98 30.39
N ASP A 59 25.11 -1.84 29.78
CA ASP A 59 24.98 -2.00 28.32
C ASP A 59 23.54 -1.76 27.81
N LEU A 60 22.85 -0.78 28.41
CA LEU A 60 21.41 -0.57 28.23
C LEU A 60 20.99 -0.27 26.79
N ASP A 61 21.85 0.34 25.97
CA ASP A 61 21.47 0.73 24.61
C ASP A 61 21.54 -0.45 23.64
N ASP A 62 22.51 -1.36 23.80
CA ASP A 62 22.57 -2.62 23.04
C ASP A 62 21.40 -3.56 23.43
N ILE A 63 21.00 -3.54 24.71
CA ILE A 63 19.83 -4.26 25.22
C ILE A 63 18.53 -3.74 24.56
N LYS A 64 18.32 -2.42 24.50
CA LYS A 64 17.10 -1.82 23.93
C LYS A 64 16.91 -2.13 22.45
N ASN A 65 17.99 -2.10 21.67
CA ASN A 65 17.92 -2.44 20.24
C ASN A 65 17.47 -3.90 20.01
N SER A 66 17.72 -4.78 20.99
CA SER A 66 17.30 -6.19 20.96
C SER A 66 15.77 -6.36 21.13
N PHE A 67 15.05 -5.35 21.63
CA PHE A 67 13.59 -5.40 21.81
C PHE A 67 12.78 -5.22 20.51
N SER A 68 13.45 -5.00 19.37
CA SER A 68 12.78 -4.77 18.08
C SER A 68 11.85 -5.94 17.70
N THR A 69 12.27 -7.18 17.96
CA THR A 69 11.47 -8.39 17.71
C THR A 69 10.28 -8.51 18.66
N ASP A 70 10.46 -8.11 19.92
CA ASP A 70 9.41 -8.13 20.94
C ASP A 70 8.30 -7.12 20.61
N LEU A 71 8.72 -5.92 20.19
CA LEU A 71 7.84 -4.83 19.75
C LEU A 71 7.05 -5.22 18.49
N LEU A 72 7.72 -5.89 17.55
CA LEU A 72 7.09 -6.45 16.36
C LEU A 72 5.96 -7.43 16.73
N TRP A 73 6.23 -8.38 17.62
CA TRP A 73 5.19 -9.32 18.07
C TRP A 73 4.00 -8.59 18.70
N ALA A 74 4.24 -7.66 19.61
CA ALA A 74 3.18 -6.91 20.26
C ALA A 74 2.30 -6.13 19.26
N CYS A 75 2.88 -5.60 18.18
CA CYS A 75 2.15 -4.93 17.11
C CYS A 75 1.40 -5.91 16.20
N THR A 76 1.99 -7.04 15.82
CA THR A 76 1.35 -8.03 14.93
C THR A 76 0.20 -8.76 15.62
N THR A 77 0.34 -9.06 16.91
CA THR A 77 -0.68 -9.79 17.69
C THR A 77 -1.74 -8.89 18.31
N GLY A 78 -1.52 -7.57 18.33
CA GLY A 78 -2.44 -6.60 18.91
C GLY A 78 -2.48 -6.65 20.44
N TYR A 79 -1.32 -6.53 21.10
CA TYR A 79 -1.20 -6.46 22.57
C TYR A 79 -0.78 -5.06 23.06
N PRO A 80 -1.73 -4.11 23.22
CA PRO A 80 -1.47 -2.73 23.66
C PRO A 80 -0.67 -2.59 24.96
N ASP A 81 -0.96 -3.42 25.97
CA ASP A 81 -0.31 -3.32 27.27
C ASP A 81 1.16 -3.75 27.21
N ILE A 82 1.45 -4.80 26.43
CA ILE A 82 2.82 -5.27 26.17
C ILE A 82 3.58 -4.24 25.34
N LEU A 83 2.94 -3.69 24.30
CA LEU A 83 3.51 -2.63 23.47
C LEU A 83 3.92 -1.43 24.32
N THR A 84 3.00 -0.92 25.14
CA THR A 84 3.25 0.20 26.06
C THR A 84 4.43 -0.12 26.99
N CYS A 85 4.45 -1.31 27.59
CA CYS A 85 5.51 -1.71 28.50
C CYS A 85 6.89 -1.74 27.83
N LEU A 86 6.98 -2.27 26.60
CA LEU A 86 8.24 -2.31 25.83
C LEU A 86 8.73 -0.89 25.50
N LEU A 87 7.84 -0.01 25.06
CA LEU A 87 8.17 1.38 24.71
C LEU A 87 8.62 2.20 25.94
N GLU A 88 7.97 2.03 27.10
CA GLU A 88 8.40 2.62 28.38
C GLU A 88 9.78 2.11 28.85
N HIS A 89 10.20 0.93 28.39
CA HIS A 89 11.53 0.37 28.62
C HIS A 89 12.55 0.74 27.53
N GLY A 90 12.17 1.60 26.58
CA GLY A 90 13.05 2.18 25.59
C GLY A 90 13.24 1.31 24.35
N ALA A 91 12.33 0.37 24.07
CA ALA A 91 12.31 -0.31 22.78
C ALA A 91 12.20 0.73 21.65
N PRO A 92 13.06 0.68 20.61
CA PRO A 92 13.00 1.62 19.51
C PRO A 92 11.74 1.37 18.68
N ILE A 93 11.04 2.44 18.29
CA ILE A 93 9.97 2.35 17.30
C ILE A 93 10.63 2.06 15.95
N THR A 94 10.59 0.80 15.52
CA THR A 94 11.12 0.34 14.21
C THR A 94 9.97 0.18 13.21
N ASN A 95 10.12 -0.62 12.16
CA ASN A 95 9.07 -0.92 11.18
C ASN A 95 7.86 -1.68 11.74
N CYS A 96 7.72 -1.87 13.05
CA CYS A 96 6.59 -2.57 13.68
C CYS A 96 5.22 -1.96 13.34
N ALA A 97 5.15 -0.65 13.04
CA ALA A 97 3.93 0.02 12.62
C ALA A 97 3.33 -0.58 11.33
N THR A 98 4.15 -1.08 10.41
CA THR A 98 3.64 -1.71 9.18
C THR A 98 2.93 -3.03 9.46
N TYR A 99 3.28 -3.70 10.56
CA TYR A 99 2.67 -4.96 10.97
C TYR A 99 1.39 -4.76 11.78
N ALA A 100 1.15 -3.58 12.35
CA ALA A 100 -0.16 -3.25 12.91
C ALA A 100 -1.26 -3.30 11.82
N ALA A 101 -0.89 -3.22 10.53
CA ALA A 101 -1.79 -3.43 9.40
C ALA A 101 -2.41 -4.83 9.36
N SER A 102 -1.71 -5.86 9.86
CA SER A 102 -2.20 -7.24 9.81
C SER A 102 -3.21 -7.57 10.92
N ILE A 103 -3.49 -6.63 11.84
CA ILE A 103 -4.50 -6.81 12.87
C ILE A 103 -5.89 -6.72 12.20
N GLU A 104 -6.66 -7.80 12.26
CA GLU A 104 -8.03 -7.84 11.71
C GLU A 104 -8.99 -6.88 12.42
N ASP A 105 -8.87 -6.76 13.75
CA ASP A 105 -9.70 -5.86 14.54
C ASP A 105 -9.22 -4.40 14.45
N ALA A 106 -9.98 -3.58 13.72
CA ALA A 106 -9.62 -2.18 13.47
C ALA A 106 -9.49 -1.34 14.74
N ASP A 107 -10.29 -1.59 15.79
CA ASP A 107 -10.19 -0.84 17.04
C ASP A 107 -8.88 -1.17 17.79
N THR A 108 -8.47 -2.43 17.78
CA THR A 108 -7.17 -2.85 18.32
C THR A 108 -6.02 -2.26 17.49
N ALA A 109 -6.10 -2.28 16.17
CA ALA A 109 -5.09 -1.66 15.29
C ALA A 109 -4.95 -0.16 15.58
N ILE A 110 -6.06 0.57 15.67
CA ILE A 110 -6.08 1.99 16.03
C ILE A 110 -5.47 2.21 17.41
N ARG A 111 -5.79 1.36 18.40
CA ARG A 111 -5.21 1.48 19.74
C ARG A 111 -3.70 1.26 19.75
N ILE A 112 -3.18 0.37 18.90
CA ILE A 112 -1.74 0.18 18.70
C ILE A 112 -1.12 1.47 18.13
N TYR A 113 -1.75 2.09 17.12
CA TYR A 113 -1.27 3.37 16.59
C TYR A 113 -1.33 4.53 17.58
N ASP A 114 -2.39 4.65 18.38
CA ASP A 114 -2.47 5.67 19.43
C ASP A 114 -1.22 5.60 20.32
N ILE A 115 -0.85 4.39 20.77
CA ILE A 115 0.33 4.16 21.60
C ILE A 115 1.61 4.51 20.83
N LEU A 116 1.74 4.08 19.57
CA LEU A 116 2.93 4.39 18.77
C LEU A 116 3.08 5.91 18.57
N PHE A 117 2.00 6.65 18.31
CA PHE A 117 2.01 8.11 18.20
C PHE A 117 2.38 8.80 19.52
N GLU A 118 1.81 8.33 20.65
CA GLU A 118 2.16 8.82 21.99
C GLU A 118 3.66 8.68 22.28
N HIS A 119 4.30 7.65 21.73
CA HIS A 119 5.73 7.39 21.87
C HIS A 119 6.59 7.95 20.73
N GLY A 120 6.01 8.73 19.81
CA GLY A 120 6.76 9.51 18.82
C GLY A 120 6.86 8.89 17.42
N LEU A 121 5.97 7.97 17.05
CA LEU A 121 5.82 7.52 15.67
C LEU A 121 5.60 8.73 14.74
N ASN A 122 6.46 8.84 13.72
CA ASN A 122 6.34 9.84 12.68
C ASN A 122 6.02 9.16 11.35
N LEU A 123 4.81 9.36 10.83
CA LEU A 123 4.35 8.70 9.60
C LEU A 123 5.22 8.99 8.37
N ALA A 124 5.99 10.09 8.37
CA ALA A 124 6.90 10.40 7.28
C ALA A 124 8.08 9.42 7.15
N ASP A 125 8.38 8.65 8.20
CA ASP A 125 9.49 7.70 8.25
C ASP A 125 9.09 6.26 7.84
N TYR A 126 7.81 6.03 7.50
CA TYR A 126 7.23 4.70 7.25
C TYR A 126 6.75 4.56 5.80
N PRO A 127 6.69 3.32 5.26
CA PRO A 127 6.13 3.10 3.94
C PRO A 127 4.68 3.57 3.88
N GLY A 128 4.24 3.93 2.68
CA GLY A 128 2.93 4.49 2.40
C GLY A 128 1.75 3.64 2.87
N ILE A 129 0.54 4.11 2.60
CA ILE A 129 -0.70 3.54 3.15
C ILE A 129 -1.22 2.28 2.43
N VAL A 130 -0.42 1.70 1.52
CA VAL A 130 -0.86 0.62 0.61
C VAL A 130 -1.37 -0.61 1.38
N GLN A 131 -0.70 -1.00 2.47
CA GLN A 131 -1.09 -2.16 3.28
C GLN A 131 -2.42 -1.97 4.05
N TYR A 132 -3.00 -0.76 4.08
CA TYR A 132 -4.25 -0.47 4.78
C TYR A 132 -5.44 -0.30 3.82
N LEU A 133 -5.25 -0.44 2.52
CA LEU A 133 -6.28 -0.14 1.52
C LEU A 133 -7.55 -1.00 1.65
N GLU A 134 -7.42 -2.21 2.20
CA GLU A 134 -8.54 -3.12 2.48
C GLU A 134 -9.22 -2.86 3.84
N ASN A 135 -8.60 -2.06 4.72
CA ASN A 135 -9.12 -1.71 6.04
C ASN A 135 -9.46 -0.21 6.11
N GLU A 136 -10.60 0.16 5.53
CA GLU A 136 -11.06 1.55 5.43
C GLU A 136 -11.02 2.32 6.76
N LYS A 137 -11.35 1.67 7.88
CA LYS A 137 -11.38 2.30 9.21
C LYS A 137 -9.97 2.67 9.70
N VAL A 138 -9.00 1.77 9.54
CA VAL A 138 -7.60 2.04 9.90
C VAL A 138 -7.00 3.04 8.90
N LEU A 139 -7.31 2.90 7.61
CA LEU A 139 -6.87 3.82 6.57
C LEU A 139 -7.34 5.26 6.84
N GLU A 140 -8.64 5.46 7.09
CA GLU A 140 -9.21 6.78 7.41
C GLU A 140 -8.55 7.36 8.67
N TYR A 141 -8.34 6.53 9.70
CA TYR A 141 -7.67 6.97 10.92
C TYR A 141 -6.23 7.43 10.64
N LEU A 142 -5.43 6.69 9.86
CA LEU A 142 -4.06 7.07 9.52
C LEU A 142 -4.01 8.34 8.66
N LEU A 143 -4.88 8.46 7.66
CA LEU A 143 -5.04 9.66 6.84
C LEU A 143 -5.40 10.88 7.69
N SER A 144 -6.32 10.73 8.65
CA SER A 144 -6.70 11.78 9.60
C SER A 144 -5.56 12.21 10.54
N ASN A 145 -4.58 11.33 10.75
CA ASN A 145 -3.36 11.61 11.51
C ASN A 145 -2.18 12.05 10.62
N GLY A 146 -2.44 12.38 9.36
CA GLY A 146 -1.46 12.99 8.46
C GLY A 146 -0.63 12.00 7.63
N ALA A 147 -1.08 10.75 7.49
CA ALA A 147 -0.51 9.86 6.48
C ALA A 147 -0.64 10.50 5.08
N ASP A 148 0.42 10.42 4.27
CA ASP A 148 0.40 10.95 2.91
C ASP A 148 -0.45 10.03 2.01
N PRO A 149 -1.57 10.52 1.44
CA PRO A 149 -2.41 9.73 0.54
C PRO A 149 -1.74 9.40 -0.80
N ASN A 150 -0.58 10.02 -1.09
CA ASN A 150 0.26 9.74 -2.26
C ASN A 150 1.58 9.03 -1.88
N GLY A 151 1.73 8.65 -0.60
CA GLY A 151 2.91 8.00 -0.06
C GLY A 151 3.13 6.63 -0.69
N LEU A 152 4.35 6.37 -1.12
CA LEU A 152 4.71 5.14 -1.82
C LEU A 152 4.99 3.98 -0.86
N ASP A 153 4.64 2.76 -1.26
CA ASP A 153 5.14 1.54 -0.60
C ASP A 153 6.61 1.24 -0.96
N ASP A 154 7.16 0.16 -0.40
CA ASP A 154 8.53 -0.30 -0.69
C ASP A 154 8.74 -0.72 -2.16
N TYR A 155 7.65 -1.03 -2.86
CA TYR A 155 7.64 -1.32 -4.29
C TYR A 155 7.44 -0.08 -5.15
N HIS A 156 7.31 1.09 -4.52
CA HIS A 156 7.08 2.39 -5.12
C HIS A 156 5.74 2.52 -5.84
N ASN A 157 4.72 1.82 -5.38
CA ASN A 157 3.36 1.99 -5.84
C ASN A 157 2.72 3.19 -5.13
N VAL A 158 2.03 4.04 -5.90
CA VAL A 158 1.09 5.02 -5.35
C VAL A 158 -0.15 4.26 -4.85
N PRO A 159 -0.75 4.64 -3.71
CA PRO A 159 -1.92 3.93 -3.17
C PRO A 159 -3.06 3.78 -4.17
N LEU A 160 -3.27 4.80 -4.99
CA LEU A 160 -4.28 4.83 -6.04
C LEU A 160 -4.07 3.76 -7.13
N ASN A 161 -2.84 3.28 -7.36
CA ASN A 161 -2.57 2.20 -8.33
C ASN A 161 -2.99 0.81 -7.81
N ILE A 162 -3.18 0.66 -6.50
CA ILE A 162 -3.42 -0.62 -5.84
C ILE A 162 -4.87 -0.75 -5.35
N CYS A 163 -5.52 0.38 -5.02
CA CYS A 163 -6.88 0.35 -4.51
C CYS A 163 -7.86 -0.29 -5.50
N ASP A 164 -8.80 -1.07 -4.96
CA ASP A 164 -9.69 -1.89 -5.76
C ASP A 164 -11.19 -1.60 -5.61
N THR A 165 -11.55 -0.66 -4.75
CA THR A 165 -12.94 -0.27 -4.48
C THR A 165 -13.16 1.22 -4.67
N GLU A 166 -14.38 1.58 -5.10
CA GLU A 166 -14.83 2.98 -5.19
C GLU A 166 -14.79 3.68 -3.83
N SER A 167 -15.09 2.96 -2.75
CA SER A 167 -15.07 3.48 -1.38
C SER A 167 -13.65 3.91 -0.98
N THR A 168 -12.66 3.04 -1.18
CA THR A 168 -11.25 3.37 -0.89
C THR A 168 -10.75 4.51 -1.77
N ILE A 169 -11.09 4.53 -3.06
CA ILE A 169 -10.73 5.66 -3.96
C ILE A 169 -11.34 6.97 -3.44
N LYS A 170 -12.61 6.96 -3.06
CA LYS A 170 -13.28 8.16 -2.55
C LYS A 170 -12.62 8.66 -1.26
N LEU A 171 -12.31 7.75 -0.35
CA LEU A 171 -11.61 8.10 0.89
C LEU A 171 -10.25 8.76 0.58
N LEU A 172 -9.46 8.18 -0.31
CA LEU A 172 -8.18 8.74 -0.76
C LEU A 172 -8.34 10.15 -1.38
N VAL A 173 -9.35 10.34 -2.24
CA VAL A 173 -9.68 11.63 -2.84
C VAL A 173 -10.08 12.67 -1.79
N ASP A 174 -10.90 12.30 -0.80
CA ASP A 174 -11.33 13.18 0.29
C ASP A 174 -10.14 13.69 1.13
N TYR A 175 -9.04 12.94 1.17
CA TYR A 175 -7.78 13.31 1.83
C TYR A 175 -6.73 13.93 0.91
N GLY A 176 -7.05 14.18 -0.37
CA GLY A 176 -6.21 14.95 -1.28
C GLY A 176 -5.23 14.13 -2.12
N THR A 177 -5.59 12.89 -2.48
CA THR A 177 -4.86 12.13 -3.50
C THR A 177 -4.77 12.89 -4.83
N ASP A 178 -3.59 12.83 -5.45
CA ASP A 178 -3.35 13.32 -6.80
C ASP A 178 -3.74 12.25 -7.84
N LEU A 179 -4.90 12.46 -8.46
CA LEU A 179 -5.45 11.56 -9.50
C LEU A 179 -4.57 11.47 -10.76
N SER A 180 -3.63 12.40 -10.97
CA SER A 180 -2.74 12.37 -12.14
C SER A 180 -1.60 11.34 -12.03
N LEU A 181 -1.39 10.78 -10.84
CA LEU A 181 -0.31 9.82 -10.57
C LEU A 181 -0.65 8.38 -10.96
N ALA A 182 -1.91 8.08 -11.30
CA ALA A 182 -2.39 6.75 -11.61
C ALA A 182 -3.11 6.71 -12.97
N PRO A 183 -2.79 5.76 -13.85
CA PRO A 183 -3.45 5.62 -15.15
C PRO A 183 -4.77 4.81 -15.02
N LEU A 184 -5.62 5.14 -14.04
CA LEU A 184 -6.83 4.37 -13.69
C LEU A 184 -7.74 4.09 -14.88
N LEU A 185 -7.93 5.10 -15.74
CA LEU A 185 -8.78 4.97 -16.92
C LEU A 185 -8.14 4.09 -18.00
N HIS A 186 -6.80 4.07 -18.10
CA HIS A 186 -6.08 3.24 -19.08
C HIS A 186 -6.28 1.75 -18.79
N ASP A 187 -6.25 1.36 -17.51
CA ASP A 187 -6.45 -0.04 -17.13
C ASP A 187 -7.86 -0.53 -17.49
N PHE A 188 -8.88 0.29 -17.27
CA PHE A 188 -10.26 -0.02 -17.67
C PHE A 188 -10.38 -0.29 -19.17
N VAL A 189 -9.82 0.60 -20.01
CA VAL A 189 -10.00 0.48 -21.46
C VAL A 189 -9.21 -0.70 -22.04
N CYS A 190 -8.10 -1.08 -21.39
CA CYS A 190 -7.20 -2.12 -21.86
C CYS A 190 -7.53 -3.53 -21.35
N PHE A 191 -8.10 -3.68 -20.14
CA PHE A 191 -8.23 -4.99 -19.50
C PHE A 191 -9.69 -5.43 -19.28
N PRO A 192 -10.27 -6.19 -20.23
CA PRO A 192 -11.70 -6.52 -20.28
C PRO A 192 -12.22 -7.47 -19.20
N ASN A 193 -11.35 -8.07 -18.37
CA ASN A 193 -11.73 -9.03 -17.33
C ASN A 193 -11.58 -8.48 -15.90
N HIS A 194 -11.17 -7.22 -15.74
CA HIS A 194 -11.06 -6.65 -14.40
C HIS A 194 -12.45 -6.28 -13.89
N THR A 195 -12.58 -6.31 -12.58
CA THR A 195 -13.77 -6.02 -11.77
C THR A 195 -14.22 -4.55 -11.85
N TYR A 196 -14.03 -3.87 -12.99
CA TYR A 196 -14.36 -2.47 -13.21
C TYR A 196 -15.22 -2.33 -14.46
N SER A 197 -16.43 -1.82 -14.26
CA SER A 197 -17.47 -1.69 -15.28
C SER A 197 -17.58 -0.24 -15.79
N GLU A 198 -18.50 0.03 -16.72
CA GLU A 198 -18.80 1.41 -17.15
C GLU A 198 -19.15 2.29 -15.94
N GLU A 199 -19.86 1.73 -14.95
CA GLU A 199 -20.16 2.40 -13.69
C GLU A 199 -18.88 2.85 -12.95
N SER A 200 -17.83 2.03 -12.92
CA SER A 200 -16.55 2.41 -12.31
C SER A 200 -15.90 3.57 -13.06
N CYS A 201 -16.03 3.65 -14.39
CA CYS A 201 -15.53 4.78 -15.15
C CYS A 201 -16.33 6.06 -14.94
N GLU A 202 -17.65 5.96 -14.87
CA GLU A 202 -18.50 7.09 -14.47
C GLU A 202 -18.09 7.60 -13.09
N PHE A 203 -17.83 6.68 -12.15
CA PHE A 203 -17.31 7.04 -10.84
C PHE A 203 -15.95 7.75 -10.93
N LEU A 204 -14.99 7.22 -11.68
CA LEU A 204 -13.67 7.84 -11.87
C LEU A 204 -13.77 9.26 -12.44
N LEU A 205 -14.60 9.48 -13.46
CA LEU A 205 -14.86 10.81 -13.99
C LEU A 205 -15.54 11.71 -12.95
N SER A 206 -16.45 11.16 -12.13
CA SER A 206 -17.15 11.91 -11.09
C SER A 206 -16.24 12.39 -9.96
N VAL A 207 -15.16 11.66 -9.64
CA VAL A 207 -14.15 12.08 -8.66
C VAL A 207 -13.10 13.01 -9.27
N GLY A 208 -13.14 13.25 -10.58
CA GLY A 208 -12.31 14.24 -11.26
C GLY A 208 -11.12 13.69 -12.03
N VAL A 209 -11.10 12.39 -12.36
CA VAL A 209 -10.09 11.84 -13.28
C VAL A 209 -10.23 12.51 -14.65
N ASP A 210 -9.14 13.05 -15.17
CA ASP A 210 -9.10 13.65 -16.50
C ASP A 210 -9.07 12.55 -17.58
N ILE A 211 -10.13 12.48 -18.39
CA ILE A 211 -10.26 11.55 -19.52
C ILE A 211 -9.12 11.68 -20.55
N ASN A 212 -8.49 12.85 -20.59
CA ASN A 212 -7.40 13.20 -21.49
C ASN A 212 -6.02 13.16 -20.81
N ALA A 213 -5.94 12.69 -19.57
CA ALA A 213 -4.67 12.55 -18.88
C ALA A 213 -3.73 11.61 -19.67
N PRO A 214 -2.48 12.02 -19.90
CA PRO A 214 -1.47 11.11 -20.41
C PRO A 214 -1.20 10.01 -19.39
N ALA A 215 -0.86 8.82 -19.84
CA ALA A 215 -0.49 7.73 -18.95
C ALA A 215 0.80 8.12 -18.20
N VAL A 216 0.65 8.35 -16.90
CA VAL A 216 1.76 8.51 -15.98
C VAL A 216 1.97 7.18 -15.29
N TYR A 217 3.23 6.78 -15.17
CA TYR A 217 3.59 5.69 -14.27
C TYR A 217 4.60 6.25 -13.31
N ALA A 218 4.14 6.58 -12.11
CA ALA A 218 5.02 6.73 -10.96
C ALA A 218 5.61 5.34 -10.65
N GLY A 219 6.55 4.88 -11.47
CA GLY A 219 7.40 3.74 -11.14
C GLY A 219 8.47 4.14 -10.12
N HIS A 220 9.30 3.17 -9.72
CA HIS A 220 10.34 3.17 -8.68
C HIS A 220 11.14 4.46 -8.33
N ALA A 221 10.47 5.56 -7.96
CA ALA A 221 11.07 6.83 -7.60
C ALA A 221 10.90 7.09 -6.09
N PRO A 222 11.98 7.30 -5.31
CA PRO A 222 11.89 7.46 -3.85
C PRO A 222 11.05 8.68 -3.42
N PRO A 223 10.22 8.60 -2.36
CA PRO A 223 9.39 9.71 -1.88
C PRO A 223 10.18 11.02 -1.65
N GLY A 224 9.60 12.15 -2.03
CA GLY A 224 10.22 13.48 -1.87
C GLY A 224 11.46 13.74 -2.71
N SER A 225 11.93 12.74 -3.48
CA SER A 225 13.06 12.93 -4.38
C SER A 225 12.65 13.85 -5.52
N LYS A 226 13.63 14.59 -6.03
CA LYS A 226 13.48 15.29 -7.29
C LYS A 226 13.09 14.31 -8.41
N LEU A 227 13.54 13.05 -8.32
CA LEU A 227 13.03 12.00 -9.18
C LEU A 227 11.53 11.79 -8.96
N TYR A 228 10.95 11.64 -7.77
CA TYR A 228 9.49 11.53 -7.58
C TYR A 228 8.70 12.71 -8.18
N GLN A 229 9.19 13.94 -7.98
CA GLN A 229 8.60 15.14 -8.60
C GLN A 229 8.81 15.22 -10.12
N ASP A 230 9.92 14.67 -10.63
CA ASP A 230 10.30 14.63 -12.04
C ASP A 230 9.91 13.28 -12.74
N ALA A 231 9.48 12.27 -12.00
CA ALA A 231 9.26 10.84 -12.33
C ALA A 231 7.85 10.36 -11.94
N ALA A 232 6.93 11.29 -11.67
CA ALA A 232 5.73 11.39 -12.51
C ALA A 232 6.12 11.52 -14.00
N GLY A 233 6.92 10.56 -14.48
CA GLY A 233 7.42 10.44 -15.81
C GLY A 233 6.32 9.77 -16.59
N ARG A 234 6.05 10.32 -17.77
CA ARG A 234 5.16 9.67 -18.71
C ARG A 234 5.68 8.25 -18.95
N LEU A 235 4.76 7.28 -19.08
CA LEU A 235 5.12 5.97 -19.62
C LEU A 235 5.91 6.18 -20.92
N VAL A 236 6.69 5.19 -21.36
CA VAL A 236 7.49 5.24 -22.61
C VAL A 236 6.66 5.63 -23.86
N ASP A 237 5.33 5.74 -23.71
CA ASP A 237 4.38 6.16 -24.71
C ASP A 237 3.38 7.25 -24.31
N GLY A 238 3.42 7.84 -23.09
CA GLY A 238 2.69 9.04 -22.62
C GLY A 238 1.25 9.31 -23.11
N GLY A 239 0.56 8.32 -23.65
CA GLY A 239 -0.68 8.51 -24.40
C GLY A 239 -1.90 8.51 -23.49
N THR A 240 -3.01 9.05 -23.98
CA THR A 240 -4.30 9.00 -23.28
C THR A 240 -4.88 7.59 -23.29
N ALA A 241 -5.93 7.35 -22.49
CA ALA A 241 -6.67 6.07 -22.52
C ALA A 241 -7.11 5.70 -23.96
N LEU A 242 -7.47 6.70 -24.77
CA LEU A 242 -7.82 6.50 -26.19
C LEU A 242 -6.64 5.97 -27.02
N HIS A 243 -5.41 6.46 -26.80
CA HIS A 243 -4.22 5.91 -27.47
C HIS A 243 -4.04 4.43 -27.13
N PHE A 244 -4.15 4.10 -25.85
CA PHE A 244 -3.92 2.75 -25.34
C PHE A 244 -4.94 1.75 -25.89
N LEU A 245 -6.21 2.15 -25.91
CA LEU A 245 -7.30 1.36 -26.48
C LEU A 245 -7.12 1.12 -27.98
N VAL A 246 -6.75 2.13 -28.76
CA VAL A 246 -6.58 2.00 -30.22
C VAL A 246 -5.40 1.10 -30.56
N ARG A 247 -4.27 1.26 -29.87
CA ARG A 247 -3.08 0.40 -30.03
C ARG A 247 -3.33 -1.05 -29.64
N GLY A 248 -4.38 -1.32 -28.86
CA GLY A 248 -4.72 -2.66 -28.38
C GLY A 248 -3.83 -3.16 -27.27
N PHE A 249 -3.32 -2.26 -26.43
CA PHE A 249 -2.72 -2.65 -25.15
C PHE A 249 -3.72 -3.49 -24.33
N GLY A 250 -3.23 -4.51 -23.63
CA GLY A 250 -4.07 -5.45 -22.86
C GLY A 250 -4.86 -6.48 -23.69
N ARG A 251 -5.06 -6.26 -25.01
CA ARG A 251 -5.72 -7.22 -25.92
C ARG A 251 -4.79 -8.30 -26.50
N LYS A 252 -3.49 -8.28 -26.18
CA LYS A 252 -2.54 -9.25 -26.73
C LYS A 252 -2.91 -10.67 -26.25
N GLY A 253 -3.44 -11.48 -27.17
CA GLY A 253 -3.97 -12.82 -26.87
C GLY A 253 -5.48 -12.88 -26.62
N ARG A 254 -6.22 -11.78 -26.81
CA ARG A 254 -7.69 -11.68 -26.70
C ARG A 254 -8.31 -10.88 -27.85
N PRO A 255 -8.25 -11.40 -29.09
CA PRO A 255 -8.79 -10.73 -30.27
C PRO A 255 -10.33 -10.70 -30.32
N ASP A 256 -10.99 -11.43 -29.42
CA ASP A 256 -12.44 -11.51 -29.28
C ASP A 256 -13.08 -10.27 -28.64
N VAL A 257 -12.27 -9.40 -28.03
CA VAL A 257 -12.75 -8.21 -27.34
C VAL A 257 -12.77 -7.01 -28.29
N ASP A 258 -13.98 -6.60 -28.67
CA ASP A 258 -14.23 -5.46 -29.55
C ASP A 258 -13.85 -4.11 -28.88
N PRO A 259 -12.92 -3.31 -29.45
CA PRO A 259 -12.62 -1.95 -28.99
C PRO A 259 -13.81 -0.99 -29.05
N ILE A 260 -14.69 -1.17 -30.03
CA ILE A 260 -15.54 -0.11 -30.54
C ILE A 260 -16.50 0.43 -29.47
N PRO A 261 -17.16 -0.40 -28.63
CA PRO A 261 -18.01 0.11 -27.56
C PRO A 261 -17.25 1.00 -26.57
N ARG A 262 -16.06 0.57 -26.09
CA ARG A 262 -15.24 1.37 -25.18
C ARG A 262 -14.72 2.64 -25.83
N MET A 263 -14.35 2.56 -27.11
CA MET A 263 -13.86 3.72 -27.85
C MET A 263 -14.96 4.76 -28.01
N LYS A 264 -16.17 4.31 -28.34
CA LYS A 264 -17.35 5.16 -28.43
C LYS A 264 -17.66 5.83 -27.10
N TRP A 265 -17.63 5.08 -25.99
CA TRP A 265 -17.83 5.64 -24.65
C TRP A 265 -16.81 6.74 -24.35
N LEU A 266 -15.51 6.53 -24.58
CA LEU A 266 -14.48 7.55 -24.37
C LEU A 266 -14.76 8.83 -25.15
N LEU A 267 -15.12 8.70 -26.44
CA LEU A 267 -15.39 9.83 -27.32
C LEU A 267 -16.65 10.60 -26.89
N GLU A 268 -17.71 9.90 -26.49
CA GLU A 268 -18.93 10.50 -25.95
C GLU A 268 -18.68 11.28 -24.66
N HIS A 269 -17.66 10.90 -23.88
CA HIS A 269 -17.24 11.57 -22.64
C HIS A 269 -16.11 12.59 -22.83
N GLY A 270 -15.77 12.94 -24.08
CA GLY A 270 -14.87 14.05 -24.38
C GLY A 270 -13.39 13.68 -24.50
N ALA A 271 -13.06 12.41 -24.78
CA ALA A 271 -11.72 12.03 -25.17
C ALA A 271 -11.32 12.75 -26.48
N ASN A 272 -10.22 13.49 -26.43
CA ASN A 272 -9.73 14.29 -27.54
C ASN A 272 -8.88 13.44 -28.49
N VAL A 273 -9.32 13.37 -29.75
CA VAL A 273 -8.70 12.58 -30.82
C VAL A 273 -7.43 13.20 -31.39
N ASP A 274 -7.15 14.47 -31.09
CA ASP A 274 -6.02 15.23 -31.65
C ASP A 274 -4.85 15.38 -30.67
N ILE A 275 -4.97 14.85 -29.45
CA ILE A 275 -3.85 14.80 -28.49
C ILE A 275 -2.75 13.94 -29.08
N LYS A 276 -1.52 14.45 -29.01
CA LYS A 276 -0.32 13.71 -29.37
C LYS A 276 0.34 13.15 -28.13
N ASP A 277 0.74 11.89 -28.24
CA ASP A 277 1.58 11.23 -27.25
C ASP A 277 3.05 11.70 -27.32
N ASP A 278 3.93 11.03 -26.58
CA ASP A 278 5.35 11.35 -26.53
C ASP A 278 6.12 11.00 -27.81
N CYS A 279 5.53 10.16 -28.68
CA CYS A 279 6.02 9.92 -30.03
C CYS A 279 5.55 11.00 -31.03
N GLY A 280 4.70 11.94 -30.60
CA GLY A 280 4.12 12.97 -31.46
C GLY A 280 2.97 12.46 -32.33
N LEU A 281 2.42 11.28 -32.01
CA LEU A 281 1.39 10.58 -32.76
C LEU A 281 0.04 10.69 -32.04
N THR A 282 -1.03 10.81 -32.81
CA THR A 282 -2.42 10.84 -32.34
C THR A 282 -2.98 9.40 -32.26
N PRO A 283 -4.13 9.16 -31.60
CA PRO A 283 -4.79 7.86 -31.66
C PRO A 283 -5.07 7.39 -33.09
N LEU A 284 -5.42 8.32 -34.00
CA LEU A 284 -5.68 8.01 -35.40
C LEU A 284 -4.46 7.45 -36.12
N ASP A 285 -3.24 7.90 -35.76
CA ASP A 285 -2.00 7.41 -36.36
C ASP A 285 -1.72 5.93 -36.02
N TYR A 286 -2.29 5.43 -34.92
CA TYR A 286 -2.19 4.02 -34.52
C TYR A 286 -3.36 3.14 -35.00
N ALA A 287 -4.45 3.73 -35.50
CA ALA A 287 -5.65 2.99 -35.86
C ALA A 287 -5.43 2.13 -37.12
N THR A 288 -5.60 0.82 -36.98
CA THR A 288 -5.44 -0.14 -38.09
C THR A 288 -6.76 -0.67 -38.65
N GLU A 289 -7.84 -0.60 -37.87
CA GLU A 289 -9.16 -1.10 -38.27
C GLU A 289 -10.03 0.00 -38.89
N PRO A 290 -10.72 -0.26 -40.01
CA PRO A 290 -11.56 0.74 -40.68
C PRO A 290 -12.62 1.36 -39.76
N ALA A 291 -13.25 0.56 -38.89
CA ALA A 291 -14.26 1.05 -37.95
C ALA A 291 -13.69 2.03 -36.93
N MET A 292 -12.47 1.78 -36.42
CA MET A 292 -11.79 2.72 -35.52
C MET A 292 -11.41 4.01 -36.24
N ILE A 293 -10.88 3.92 -37.47
CA ILE A 293 -10.52 5.07 -38.29
C ILE A 293 -11.73 5.96 -38.57
N GLU A 294 -12.86 5.36 -38.97
CA GLU A 294 -14.10 6.09 -39.24
C GLU A 294 -14.63 6.79 -37.99
N LEU A 295 -14.61 6.10 -36.84
CA LEU A 295 -15.11 6.65 -35.58
C LEU A 295 -14.19 7.75 -35.02
N LEU A 296 -12.87 7.64 -35.13
CA LEU A 296 -11.96 8.72 -34.72
C LEU A 296 -12.15 9.97 -35.60
N LYS A 297 -12.29 9.78 -36.92
CA LYS A 297 -12.51 10.89 -37.87
C LYS A 297 -13.82 11.64 -37.64
N SER A 298 -14.87 10.98 -37.15
CA SER A 298 -16.15 11.64 -36.90
C SER A 298 -16.13 12.58 -35.68
N TYR A 299 -15.08 12.51 -34.85
CA TYR A 299 -14.86 13.36 -33.69
C TYR A 299 -13.67 14.33 -33.84
N GLN A 300 -13.02 14.39 -35.01
CA GLN A 300 -12.04 15.44 -35.32
C GLN A 300 -12.76 16.78 -35.50
N VAL A 301 -12.23 17.84 -34.89
CA VAL A 301 -12.78 19.21 -34.97
C VAL A 301 -12.07 20.02 -36.05
#